data_AF-A0A932HH15-F1
#
_entry.id   AF-A0A932HH15-F1
#
_cell.length_a   1.000
_cell.length_b   1.000
_cell.length_c   1.000
_cell.angle_alpha   90.00
_cell.angle_beta   90.00
_cell.angle_gamma   90.00
#
_symmetry.space_group_name_H-M   'P 1'
#
loop_
_entity.id
_entity.type
_entity.pdbx_description
1 polymer ?
#
loop_
_entity_poly.entity_id
_entity_poly.type
_entity_poly.pdbx_seq_one_letter_code
_entity_poly.pdbx_strand_id
1 'polypeptide(L)'
;MIDSPYLTLQHHQLRQLVRDFAEREIKPVARQFDLDAEFPWVNVKKMGELGFLGSTWPEALSGAGMDYLSYIVLIEELARVDA
;
A
#
# COMPACT_ATOMS: atom_id res chain seq x y z
N MET A 1 -16.55 -0.30 13.28
CA MET A 1 -16.86 1.13 13.29
C MET A 1 -16.56 1.67 11.91
N ILE A 2 -17.53 2.27 11.24
CA ILE A 2 -17.27 3.12 10.08
C ILE A 2 -16.85 4.47 10.69
N ASP A 3 -15.56 4.76 10.65
CA ASP A 3 -14.93 5.96 11.24
C ASP A 3 -15.05 7.19 10.35
N SER A 4 -15.53 7.03 9.11
CA SER A 4 -15.72 8.11 8.12
C SER A 4 -16.94 7.86 7.24
N PRO A 5 -17.81 8.86 6.99
CA PRO A 5 -18.95 8.71 6.08
C PRO A 5 -18.54 8.53 4.61
N TYR A 6 -17.25 8.73 4.28
CA TYR A 6 -16.71 8.62 2.93
C TYR A 6 -16.08 7.25 2.65
N LEU A 7 -15.81 6.45 3.67
CA LEU A 7 -15.17 5.15 3.51
C LEU A 7 -16.21 4.04 3.35
N THR A 8 -16.05 3.25 2.31
CA THR A 8 -16.84 2.05 2.06
C THR A 8 -16.21 0.86 2.78
N LEU A 9 -16.95 -0.27 2.84
CA LEU A 9 -16.39 -1.53 3.33
C LEU A 9 -15.13 -1.94 2.56
N GLN A 10 -15.09 -1.71 1.24
CA GLN A 10 -13.92 -2.00 0.41
C GLN A 10 -12.71 -1.16 0.84
N HIS A 11 -12.88 0.13 1.13
CA HIS A 11 -11.79 0.96 1.64
C HIS A 11 -11.25 0.45 2.98
N HIS A 12 -12.13 -0.01 3.87
CA HIS A 12 -11.71 -0.60 5.15
C HIS A 12 -10.95 -1.91 4.99
N GLN A 13 -11.39 -2.77 4.06
CA GLN A 13 -10.70 -4.01 3.74
C GLN A 13 -9.33 -3.74 3.12
N LEU A 14 -9.24 -2.80 2.19
CA LEU A 14 -7.98 -2.36 1.60
C LEU A 14 -7.04 -1.80 2.68
N ARG A 15 -7.54 -0.93 3.55
CA ARG A 15 -6.77 -0.38 4.68
C ARG A 15 -6.14 -1.49 5.52
N GLN A 16 -6.93 -2.48 5.92
CA GLN A 16 -6.43 -3.59 6.74
C GLN A 16 -5.37 -4.41 5.99
N LEU A 17 -5.62 -4.70 4.70
CA LEU A 17 -4.69 -5.45 3.86
C LEU A 17 -3.34 -4.72 3.71
N VAL A 18 -3.37 -3.43 3.39
CA VAL A 18 -2.15 -2.62 3.21
C VAL A 18 -1.42 -2.47 4.53
N ARG A 19 -2.13 -2.25 5.64
CA ARG A 19 -1.53 -2.20 6.98
C ARG A 19 -0.82 -3.48 7.35
N ASP A 20 -1.47 -4.62 7.15
CA ASP A 20 -0.88 -5.92 7.46
C ASP A 20 0.35 -6.20 6.60
N PHE A 21 0.33 -5.80 5.33
CA PHE A 21 1.51 -5.86 4.46
C PHE A 21 2.63 -4.96 4.97
N ALA A 22 2.35 -3.69 5.26
CA ALA A 22 3.37 -2.73 5.69
C ALA A 22 4.03 -3.17 7.01
N GLU A 23 3.24 -3.62 7.99
CA GLU A 23 3.73 -4.09 9.28
C GLU A 23 4.56 -5.38 9.19
N ARG A 24 4.21 -6.30 8.27
CA ARG A 24 4.90 -7.60 8.15
C ARG A 24 6.11 -7.56 7.23
N GLU A 25 6.03 -6.81 6.14
CA GLU A 25 7.02 -6.86 5.06
C GLU A 25 7.94 -5.65 5.06
N ILE A 26 7.44 -4.45 5.36
CA ILE A 26 8.20 -3.20 5.29
C ILE A 26 8.85 -2.87 6.65
N LYS A 27 8.07 -2.85 7.72
CA LYS A 27 8.52 -2.42 9.05
C LYS A 27 9.79 -3.12 9.57
N PRO A 28 9.97 -4.44 9.38
CA PRO A 28 11.17 -5.11 9.91
C PRO A 28 12.48 -4.68 9.24
N VAL A 29 12.41 -4.13 8.03
CA VAL A 29 13.57 -3.81 7.19
C VAL A 29 13.76 -2.32 6.93
N ALA A 30 12.71 -1.51 7.07
CA ALA A 30 12.71 -0.07 6.78
C ALA A 30 13.90 0.70 7.38
N ARG A 31 14.15 0.50 8.69
CA ARG A 31 15.26 1.19 9.39
C ARG A 31 16.64 0.84 8.82
N GLN A 32 16.84 -0.41 8.40
CA GLN A 32 18.13 -0.82 7.85
C GLN A 32 18.34 -0.19 6.47
N PHE A 33 17.31 -0.20 5.62
CA PHE A 33 17.36 0.44 4.30
C PHE A 33 17.58 1.95 4.38
N ASP A 34 16.97 2.64 5.36
CA ASP A 34 17.22 4.06 5.64
C ASP A 34 18.69 4.33 6.00
N LEU A 35 19.27 3.53 6.91
CA LEU A 35 20.66 3.67 7.33
C LEU A 35 21.66 3.38 6.21
N ASP A 36 21.37 2.37 5.39
CA ASP A 36 22.26 1.92 4.31
C ASP A 36 22.05 2.73 3.01
N ALA A 37 21.01 3.57 2.95
CA ALA A 37 20.58 4.28 1.75
C ALA A 37 20.37 3.33 0.54
N GLU A 38 19.87 2.13 0.82
CA GLU A 38 19.61 1.10 -0.18
C GLU A 38 18.12 1.02 -0.52
N PHE A 39 17.82 0.74 -1.80
CA PHE A 39 16.45 0.65 -2.26
C PHE A 39 15.83 -0.74 -2.01
N PRO A 40 14.63 -0.85 -1.42
CA PRO A 40 14.05 -2.12 -1.00
C PRO A 40 13.36 -2.87 -2.16
N TRP A 41 14.14 -3.36 -3.14
CA TRP A 41 13.63 -4.02 -4.35
C TRP A 41 12.69 -5.19 -4.08
N VAL A 42 12.95 -5.97 -3.02
CA VAL A 42 12.11 -7.12 -2.64
C VAL A 42 10.72 -6.66 -2.21
N ASN A 43 10.62 -5.61 -1.40
CA ASN A 43 9.36 -5.02 -0.97
C ASN A 43 8.58 -4.46 -2.16
N VAL A 44 9.25 -3.68 -3.01
CA VAL A 44 8.62 -3.06 -4.18
C VAL A 44 8.12 -4.11 -5.16
N LYS A 45 8.85 -5.21 -5.35
CA LYS A 45 8.37 -6.34 -6.19
C LYS A 45 7.09 -6.95 -5.64
N LYS A 46 7.02 -7.21 -4.32
CA LYS A 46 5.80 -7.71 -3.66
C LYS A 46 4.64 -6.73 -3.78
N MET A 47 4.89 -5.43 -3.65
CA MET A 47 3.88 -4.38 -3.87
C MET A 47 3.33 -4.42 -5.31
N GLY A 48 4.19 -4.65 -6.30
CA GLY A 48 3.80 -4.83 -7.69
C GLY A 48 2.87 -6.04 -7.89
N GLU A 49 3.23 -7.19 -7.30
CA GLU A 49 2.42 -8.42 -7.35
C GLU A 49 1.04 -8.26 -6.68
N LEU A 50 0.94 -7.38 -5.68
CA LEU A 50 -0.32 -7.02 -5.01
C LEU A 50 -1.13 -5.93 -5.74
N GLY A 51 -0.62 -5.40 -6.86
CA GLY A 51 -1.28 -4.37 -7.66
C GLY A 51 -1.16 -2.94 -7.08
N PHE A 52 -0.33 -2.72 -6.06
CA PHE A 52 -0.23 -1.42 -5.41
C PHE A 52 0.41 -0.35 -6.30
N LEU A 53 1.39 -0.74 -7.11
CA LEU A 53 2.14 0.16 -8.00
C LEU A 53 1.35 0.57 -9.25
N GLY A 54 0.34 -0.22 -9.62
CA GLY A 54 -0.60 0.07 -10.71
C GLY A 54 -2.00 0.40 -10.21
N SER A 55 -2.13 0.86 -8.95
CA SER A 55 -3.39 0.91 -8.22
C SER A 55 -4.54 1.60 -8.98
N THR A 56 -4.34 2.81 -9.49
CA THR A 56 -5.38 3.57 -10.22
C THR A 56 -5.38 3.32 -11.73
N TRP A 57 -4.42 2.54 -12.23
CA TRP A 57 -4.33 2.29 -13.66
C TRP A 57 -5.46 1.34 -14.12
N PRO A 58 -5.97 1.51 -15.34
CA PRO A 58 -6.99 0.61 -15.88
C PRO A 58 -6.50 -0.84 -15.96
N GLU A 59 -7.40 -1.80 -15.77
CA GLU A 59 -7.12 -3.23 -15.93
C GLU A 59 -6.59 -3.58 -17.33
N ALA A 60 -7.01 -2.85 -18.37
CA ALA A 60 -6.52 -2.98 -19.74
C ALA A 60 -5.00 -2.71 -19.88
N LEU A 61 -4.41 -2.02 -18.90
CA LEU A 61 -2.97 -1.76 -18.78
C LEU A 61 -2.33 -2.56 -17.64
N SER A 62 -2.99 -3.63 -17.19
CA SER A 62 -2.59 -4.46 -16.04
C SER A 62 -2.56 -3.68 -14.71
N GLY A 63 -3.34 -2.61 -14.59
CA GLY A 63 -3.56 -1.91 -13.32
C GLY A 63 -4.68 -2.53 -12.49
N ALA A 64 -4.84 -2.05 -11.24
CA ALA A 64 -5.82 -2.57 -10.30
C ALA A 64 -7.18 -1.84 -10.34
N GLY A 65 -7.33 -0.80 -11.16
CA GLY A 65 -8.60 -0.09 -11.37
C GLY A 65 -9.19 0.56 -10.11
N MET A 66 -8.38 0.81 -9.08
CA MET A 66 -8.82 1.40 -7.82
C MET A 66 -9.26 2.85 -8.01
N ASP A 67 -10.28 3.26 -7.26
CA ASP A 67 -10.64 4.65 -7.15
C ASP A 67 -9.59 5.46 -6.37
N TYR A 68 -9.69 6.79 -6.42
CA TYR A 68 -8.71 7.67 -5.78
C TYR A 68 -8.74 7.61 -4.24
N LEU A 69 -9.88 7.31 -3.62
CA LEU A 69 -9.94 7.19 -2.17
C LEU A 69 -9.26 5.90 -1.70
N SER A 70 -9.43 4.81 -2.45
CA SER A 70 -8.66 3.57 -2.28
C SER A 70 -7.16 3.82 -2.44
N TYR A 71 -6.74 4.57 -3.47
CA TYR A 71 -5.34 4.96 -3.66
C TYR A 71 -4.77 5.79 -2.50
N ILE A 72 -5.54 6.75 -1.98
CA ILE A 72 -5.15 7.56 -0.82
C ILE A 72 -4.97 6.67 0.42
N VAL A 73 -5.91 5.76 0.69
CA VAL A 73 -5.82 4.81 1.82
C VAL A 73 -4.58 3.94 1.69
N LEU A 74 -4.27 3.47 0.48
CA LEU A 74 -3.08 2.66 0.22
C LEU A 74 -1.80 3.44 0.51
N ILE A 75 -1.69 4.70 0.05
CA ILE A 75 -0.53 5.55 0.37
C ILE A 75 -0.43 5.80 1.87
N GLU A 76 -1.54 6.16 2.52
CA GLU A 76 -1.57 6.48 3.95
C GLU A 76 -1.03 5.34 4.81
N GLU A 77 -1.47 4.10 4.55
CA GLU A 77 -1.04 2.95 5.34
C GLU A 77 0.41 2.53 5.06
N LEU A 78 0.92 2.72 3.84
CA LEU A 78 2.35 2.52 3.54
C LEU A 78 3.21 3.57 4.25
N ALA A 79 2.88 4.85 4.08
CA ALA A 79 3.62 5.99 4.64
C ALA A 79 3.61 6.03 6.18
N ARG A 80 2.63 5.37 6.82
CA ARG A 80 2.60 5.19 8.28
C ARG A 80 3.79 4.37 8.80
N VAL A 81 4.35 3.50 7.97
CA VAL A 81 5.45 2.61 8.33
C VAL A 81 6.79 3.10 7.80
N ASP A 82 6.83 3.56 6.55
CA ASP A 82 8.06 4.01 5.87
C ASP A 82 7.72 5.12 4.86
N ALA A 83 8.35 6.29 4.98
CA ALA A 83 7.94 7.56 4.35
C ALA A 83 9.06 8.22 3.53
#